data_AF-A0A6C0ALB1-F1
#
_entry.id   AF-A0A6C0ALB1-F1
#
_cell.length_a   1.000
_cell.length_b   1.000
_cell.length_c   1.000
_cell.angle_alpha   90.00
_cell.angle_beta   90.00
_cell.angle_gamma   90.00
#
_symmetry.space_group_name_H-M   'P 1'
#
loop_
_entity.id
_entity.type
_entity.pdbx_description
1 polymer ?
#
loop_
_entity_poly.entity_id
_entity_poly.type
_entity_poly.pdbx_seq_one_letter_code
_entity_poly.pdbx_strand_id
1 'polypeptide(L)'
;MIINIQNPVPILQQKPSSITTNTLIPTNFQQTTDKQIVKINKITKNNNNINQKISSDIIDFFDDFYKKPDNEPWSKYIIEISRKKNRFMYIGIFFILIAIYIFLELYN
;
A
#
# COMPACT_ATOMS: atom_id res chain seq x y z
N MET A 1 -62.54 -3.29 11.20
CA MET A 1 -61.48 -2.38 10.72
C MET A 1 -60.16 -3.07 10.96
N ILE A 2 -59.54 -3.63 9.90
CA ILE A 2 -58.27 -4.34 10.02
C ILE A 2 -57.15 -3.30 9.90
N ILE A 3 -56.37 -3.13 10.96
CA ILE A 3 -55.28 -2.16 11.02
C ILE A 3 -54.12 -2.76 10.22
N ASN A 4 -53.70 -2.07 9.16
CA ASN A 4 -52.59 -2.50 8.31
C ASN A 4 -51.27 -2.33 9.09
N ILE A 5 -50.76 -3.43 9.64
CA ILE A 5 -49.45 -3.46 10.31
C ILE A 5 -48.40 -3.50 9.20
N GLN A 6 -47.90 -2.34 8.81
CA GLN A 6 -46.78 -2.24 7.87
C GLN A 6 -45.51 -2.81 8.52
N ASN A 7 -44.75 -3.58 7.74
CA ASN A 7 -43.47 -4.12 8.17
C ASN A 7 -42.56 -2.99 8.64
N PRO A 8 -41.94 -3.11 9.84
CA PRO A 8 -41.06 -2.08 10.35
C PRO A 8 -39.85 -1.91 9.42
N VAL A 9 -39.50 -0.66 9.14
CA VAL A 9 -38.34 -0.31 8.34
C VAL A 9 -37.07 -0.81 9.05
N PRO A 10 -36.10 -1.43 8.35
CA PRO A 10 -34.85 -1.89 8.95
C PRO A 10 -34.19 -0.79 9.79
N ILE A 11 -33.69 -1.15 10.98
CA ILE A 11 -33.09 -0.21 11.95
C ILE A 11 -32.01 0.69 11.35
N LEU A 12 -31.25 0.20 10.37
CA LEU A 12 -30.21 0.96 9.68
C LEU A 12 -30.73 2.04 8.72
N GLN A 13 -32.01 2.00 8.36
CA GLN A 13 -32.68 2.94 7.45
C GLN A 13 -33.62 3.91 8.19
N GLN A 14 -33.73 3.78 9.52
CA GLN A 14 -34.55 4.66 10.33
C GLN A 14 -33.85 6.01 10.51
N LYS A 15 -34.63 7.10 10.41
CA LYS A 15 -34.12 8.44 10.75
C LYS A 15 -33.80 8.47 12.25
N PRO A 16 -32.64 9.03 12.65
CA PRO A 16 -32.28 9.13 14.05
C PRO A 16 -33.34 9.94 14.81
N SER A 17 -33.88 9.38 15.89
CA SER A 17 -34.88 10.03 16.73
C SER A 17 -34.26 11.17 17.53
N SER A 18 -34.86 12.35 17.50
CA SER A 18 -34.42 13.53 18.25
C SER A 18 -34.66 13.44 19.77
N ILE A 19 -35.41 12.45 20.24
CA ILE A 19 -35.88 12.35 21.63
C ILE A 19 -34.88 11.66 22.57
N THR A 20 -33.96 10.84 22.06
CA THR A 20 -33.00 10.08 22.89
C THR A 20 -31.54 10.28 22.47
N THR A 21 -31.22 11.43 21.88
CA THR A 21 -29.82 11.77 21.58
C THR A 21 -29.09 11.98 22.89
N ASN A 22 -28.40 10.93 23.34
CA ASN A 22 -27.62 10.90 24.56
C ASN A 22 -26.64 12.10 24.57
N THR A 23 -26.94 13.12 25.37
CA THR A 23 -26.13 14.35 25.51
C THR A 23 -24.74 14.10 26.07
N LEU A 24 -24.44 12.87 26.51
CA LEU A 24 -23.14 12.45 27.01
C LEU A 24 -22.16 12.01 25.91
N ILE A 25 -22.60 11.90 24.65
CA ILE A 25 -21.71 11.58 23.53
C ILE A 25 -21.42 12.87 22.77
N PRO A 26 -20.33 13.59 23.08
CA PRO A 26 -20.00 14.79 22.35
C PRO A 26 -19.71 14.42 20.88
N THR A 27 -20.34 15.16 19.96
CA THR A 27 -20.18 15.06 18.50
C THR A 27 -18.72 15.16 18.03
N ASN A 28 -17.82 15.59 18.91
CA ASN A 28 -16.38 15.68 18.69
C ASN A 28 -15.68 14.31 18.61
N PHE A 29 -16.28 13.21 19.09
CA PHE A 29 -15.70 11.87 18.96
C PHE A 29 -15.71 11.36 17.52
N GLN A 30 -16.75 11.62 16.72
CA GLN A 30 -16.80 11.18 15.32
C GLN A 30 -15.75 11.90 14.45
N GLN A 31 -15.53 13.20 14.66
CA GLN A 31 -14.52 13.94 13.91
C GLN A 31 -13.08 13.47 14.16
N THR A 32 -12.75 13.01 15.37
CA THR A 32 -11.40 12.50 15.66
C THR A 32 -11.18 11.12 15.06
N THR A 33 -12.18 10.24 15.09
CA THR A 33 -12.10 8.91 14.45
C THR A 33 -11.98 9.03 12.93
N ASP A 34 -12.81 9.87 12.29
CA ASP A 34 -12.77 10.04 10.83
C ASP A 34 -11.44 10.65 10.35
N LYS A 35 -10.89 11.63 11.07
CA LYS A 35 -9.57 12.20 10.74
C LYS A 35 -8.44 11.19 10.91
N GLN A 36 -8.52 10.31 11.90
CA GLN A 36 -7.53 9.25 12.11
C GLN A 36 -7.64 8.18 11.01
N ILE A 37 -8.85 7.74 10.66
CA ILE A 37 -9.10 6.78 9.57
C ILE A 37 -8.61 7.34 8.23
N VAL A 38 -8.86 8.61 7.93
CA VAL A 38 -8.36 9.25 6.69
C VAL A 38 -6.83 9.32 6.66
N LYS A 39 -6.17 9.61 7.79
CA LYS A 39 -4.70 9.58 7.89
C LYS A 39 -4.15 8.17 7.70
N ILE A 40 -4.73 7.18 8.36
CA ILE A 40 -4.33 5.77 8.24
C ILE A 40 -4.51 5.31 6.78
N ASN A 41 -5.67 5.57 6.17
CA ASN A 41 -5.91 5.21 4.77
C ASN A 41 -4.95 5.92 3.81
N LYS A 42 -4.57 7.17 4.07
CA LYS A 42 -3.57 7.89 3.28
C LYS A 42 -2.18 7.26 3.42
N ILE A 43 -1.78 6.84 4.62
CA ILE A 43 -0.52 6.15 4.87
C ILE A 43 -0.51 4.78 4.19
N THR A 44 -1.56 3.98 4.36
CA THR A 44 -1.69 2.65 3.73
C THR A 44 -1.69 2.75 2.21
N LYS A 45 -2.42 3.71 1.63
CA LYS A 45 -2.43 3.94 0.17
C LYS A 45 -1.06 4.39 -0.34
N ASN A 46 -0.37 5.26 0.40
CA ASN A 46 0.98 5.70 0.03
C ASN A 46 1.99 4.54 0.06
N ASN A 47 1.94 3.70 1.09
CA ASN A 47 2.83 2.55 1.22
C ASN A 47 2.59 1.51 0.11
N ASN A 48 1.32 1.25 -0.24
CA ASN A 48 0.98 0.36 -1.34
C ASN A 48 1.53 0.89 -2.68
N ASN A 49 1.46 2.21 -2.91
CA ASN A 49 2.02 2.82 -4.12
C ASN A 49 3.56 2.69 -4.19
N ILE A 50 4.25 2.85 -3.05
CA ILE A 50 5.70 2.70 -2.98
C ILE A 50 6.11 1.26 -3.25
N ASN A 51 5.44 0.29 -2.62
CA ASN A 51 5.76 -1.13 -2.79
C ASN A 51 5.49 -1.61 -4.22
N GLN A 52 4.40 -1.14 -4.84
CA GLN A 52 4.11 -1.40 -6.25
C GLN A 52 5.21 -0.84 -7.15
N LYS A 53 5.65 0.41 -6.89
CA LYS A 53 6.72 1.04 -7.66
C LYS A 53 8.05 0.27 -7.53
N ILE A 54 8.44 -0.12 -6.33
CA ILE A 54 9.67 -0.91 -6.10
C ILE A 54 9.59 -2.23 -6.86
N SER A 55 8.46 -2.93 -6.76
CA SER A 55 8.27 -4.21 -7.44
C SER A 55 8.35 -4.06 -8.96
N SER A 56 7.69 -3.05 -9.53
CA SER A 56 7.79 -2.77 -10.96
C SER A 56 9.20 -2.38 -11.38
N ASP A 57 9.91 -1.60 -10.57
CA ASP A 57 11.27 -1.16 -10.87
C ASP A 57 12.26 -2.36 -10.87
N ILE A 58 12.07 -3.34 -9.99
CA ILE A 58 12.85 -4.59 -9.97
C ILE A 58 12.50 -5.46 -11.18
N ILE A 59 11.22 -5.64 -11.50
CA ILE A 59 10.79 -6.44 -12.66
C ILE A 59 11.33 -5.81 -13.96
N ASP A 60 11.16 -4.50 -14.13
CA ASP A 60 11.68 -3.78 -15.29
C ASP A 60 13.21 -3.90 -15.39
N PHE A 61 13.92 -3.90 -14.25
CA PHE A 61 15.37 -4.07 -14.24
C PHE A 61 15.76 -5.44 -14.80
N PHE A 62 15.11 -6.51 -14.35
CA PHE A 62 15.40 -7.85 -14.85
C PHE A 62 14.96 -8.05 -16.29
N ASP A 63 13.83 -7.47 -16.69
CA ASP A 63 13.39 -7.49 -18.10
C ASP A 63 14.43 -6.82 -19.01
N ASP A 64 14.94 -5.63 -18.62
CA ASP A 64 16.05 -4.98 -19.30
C ASP A 64 17.32 -5.86 -19.27
N PHE A 65 17.65 -6.47 -18.13
CA PHE A 65 18.82 -7.34 -17.97
C PHE A 65 18.84 -8.52 -18.96
N TYR A 66 17.70 -9.19 -19.15
CA TYR A 66 17.57 -10.30 -20.09
C TYR A 66 17.48 -9.89 -21.56
N LYS A 67 17.20 -8.60 -21.84
CA LYS A 67 17.12 -8.04 -23.19
C LYS A 67 18.40 -7.34 -23.64
N LYS A 68 19.52 -7.63 -22.98
CA LYS A 68 20.82 -7.03 -23.34
C LYS A 68 21.13 -7.27 -24.82
N PRO A 69 21.47 -6.21 -25.59
CA PRO A 69 21.90 -6.35 -26.98
C PRO A 69 23.36 -6.87 -27.06
N ASP A 70 23.67 -7.60 -28.12
CA ASP A 70 25.01 -8.19 -28.34
C ASP A 70 26.10 -7.15 -28.62
N ASN A 71 25.70 -5.96 -29.11
CA ASN A 71 26.61 -4.90 -29.55
C ASN A 71 27.19 -4.04 -28.40
N GLU A 72 26.75 -4.22 -27.15
CA GLU A 72 27.23 -3.46 -26.01
C GLU A 72 27.96 -4.31 -24.97
N PRO A 73 29.02 -3.79 -24.33
CA PRO A 73 29.69 -4.47 -23.23
C PRO A 73 28.81 -4.50 -21.97
N TRP A 74 28.82 -5.64 -21.27
CA TRP A 74 28.00 -5.89 -20.07
C TRP A 74 28.17 -4.83 -18.98
N SER A 75 29.40 -4.38 -18.72
CA SER A 75 29.70 -3.40 -17.68
C SER A 75 28.95 -2.08 -17.90
N LYS A 76 28.97 -1.56 -19.14
CA LYS A 76 28.25 -0.34 -19.51
C LYS A 76 26.75 -0.55 -19.43
N TYR A 77 26.26 -1.67 -19.95
CA TYR A 77 24.84 -1.97 -20.00
C TYR A 77 24.21 -2.07 -18.60
N ILE A 78 24.86 -2.79 -17.67
CA ILE A 78 24.39 -2.95 -16.29
C ILE A 78 24.31 -1.59 -15.58
N ILE A 79 25.31 -0.72 -15.78
CA ILE A 79 25.31 0.63 -15.22
C ILE A 79 24.14 1.44 -15.78
N GLU A 80 23.87 1.33 -17.08
CA GLU A 80 22.81 2.07 -17.76
C GLU A 80 21.41 1.65 -17.27
N ILE A 81 21.11 0.36 -17.24
CA ILE A 81 19.82 -0.16 -16.77
C ILE A 81 19.61 0.09 -15.27
N SER A 82 20.68 0.09 -14.47
CA SER A 82 20.64 0.41 -13.04
C SER A 82 20.35 1.89 -12.78
N ARG A 83 20.83 2.79 -13.63
CA ARG A 83 20.62 4.24 -13.48
C ARG A 83 19.21 4.69 -13.87
N LYS A 84 18.46 3.90 -14.64
CA LYS A 84 17.06 4.23 -14.99
C LYS A 84 16.19 4.35 -13.72
N LYS A 85 15.35 5.38 -13.65
CA LYS A 85 14.26 5.54 -12.65
C LYS A 85 14.66 5.40 -11.16
N ASN A 86 15.93 5.63 -10.80
CA ASN A 86 16.50 5.38 -9.46
C ASN A 86 16.52 3.88 -9.03
N ARG A 87 16.45 2.95 -9.99
CA ARG A 87 16.49 1.49 -9.73
C ARG A 87 17.70 1.05 -8.92
N PHE A 88 18.84 1.71 -9.11
CA PHE A 88 20.10 1.43 -8.41
C PHE A 88 19.96 1.31 -6.89
N MET A 89 19.14 2.16 -6.25
CA MET A 89 18.95 2.11 -4.81
C MET A 89 18.28 0.79 -4.37
N TYR A 90 17.19 0.40 -5.05
CA TYR A 90 16.44 -0.81 -4.72
C TYR A 90 17.21 -2.08 -5.06
N ILE A 91 17.90 -2.08 -6.22
CA ILE A 91 18.75 -3.20 -6.64
C ILE A 91 19.92 -3.39 -5.67
N GLY A 92 20.54 -2.30 -5.20
CA GLY A 92 21.64 -2.37 -4.23
C GLY A 92 21.20 -2.99 -2.91
N ILE A 93 20.05 -2.56 -2.37
CA ILE A 93 19.47 -3.14 -1.16
C ILE A 93 19.16 -4.63 -1.35
N PHE A 94 18.63 -5.01 -2.52
CA PHE A 94 18.36 -6.41 -2.84
C PHE A 94 19.63 -7.28 -2.80
N PHE A 95 20.74 -6.82 -3.38
CA PHE A 95 22.02 -7.54 -3.32
C PHE A 95 22.60 -7.62 -1.89
N ILE A 96 22.41 -6.59 -1.06
CA ILE A 96 22.82 -6.63 0.34
C ILE A 96 22.03 -7.70 1.10
N LEU A 97 20.72 -7.81 0.89
CA LEU A 97 19.90 -8.85 1.52
C LEU A 97 20.32 -10.26 1.09
N ILE A 98 20.64 -10.46 -0.19
CA ILE A 98 21.20 -11.73 -0.68
C ILE A 98 22.54 -12.03 -0.02
N ALA A 99 23.43 -11.05 0.08
CA ALA A 99 24.73 -11.23 0.71
C ALA A 99 24.59 -11.62 2.19
N ILE A 100 23.67 -10.97 2.92
CA ILE A 100 23.36 -11.32 4.31
C ILE A 100 22.78 -12.74 4.40
N TYR A 101 21.89 -13.13 3.50
CA TYR A 101 21.31 -14.47 3.46
C TYR A 101 22.40 -15.54 3.23
N ILE A 102 23.26 -15.36 2.23
CA ILE A 102 24.36 -16.28 1.95
C ILE A 102 25.33 -16.33 3.14
N PHE A 103 25.63 -15.18 3.74
CA PHE A 103 26.45 -15.13 4.94
C PHE A 103 25.82 -15.96 6.06
N LEU A 104 24.55 -15.74 6.41
CA LEU A 104 23.86 -16.52 7.43
C LEU A 104 23.86 -18.03 7.13
N GLU A 105 23.63 -18.43 5.89
CA GLU A 105 23.66 -19.85 5.47
C GLU A 105 25.06 -20.46 5.57
N LEU A 106 26.11 -19.68 5.34
CA LEU A 106 27.51 -20.14 5.44
C LEU A 106 27.99 -20.33 6.89
N TYR A 107 27.40 -19.62 7.85
CA TYR A 107 27.77 -19.62 9.27
C TYR A 107 26.86 -20.47 10.16
N ASN A 108 25.89 -21.16 9.57
CA ASN A 108 24.92 -22.04 10.24
C ASN A 108 25.16 -23.50 9.84
#